data_AF-A0A8J8C5Y2-F1
#
_entry.id   AF-A0A8J8C5Y2-F1
#
_cell.length_a   1.000
_cell.length_b   1.000
_cell.length_c   1.000
_cell.angle_alpha   90.00
_cell.angle_beta   90.00
_cell.angle_gamma   90.00
#
_symmetry.space_group_name_H-M   'P 1'
#
loop_
_entity.id
_entity.type
_entity.pdbx_description
1 polymer ?
#
loop_
_entity_poly.entity_id
_entity_poly.type
_entity_poly.pdbx_seq_one_letter_code
_entity_poly.pdbx_strand_id
1 'polypeptide(L)'
;MASAIWYLYELTKKKFIKKFLNAKTDKEYTLPPKRYRKVPPTVVYPEKCISCGACEGSCPPFAIEMVYYDDYDKKIPKIDTGACISCGNCVESCPTKVLNIGNLIEETGSLPWNVPKYTNLIIDEELCVNCGSCKLACPVDVIEYNGITHVIDTNGCIGCKKCIEACPVEDAIKTYDEALLKSKIRLCYKLKFNRMIKEGENGDSVENKIPEIPRIVKSLCITCENCVDVCPGSIDLNNHRVVECIQCGDCIEVCPTGSMRIGGVPKISKIKDKCYIIYEDKCIGCRICYKSCNVEDAISISRETRLPYINPDKCVRCGLCFRECPVEAIGLTDNEDTLRIYNIRRAKDKFLSMIKEDLDEFSKKYVLSKSDLLKFSENKVEELLKNKIKINNK
;
A
#
# COMPACT_ATOMS: atom_id res chain seq x y z
N MET A 1 32.24 -9.53 62.45
CA MET A 1 31.10 -8.69 62.00
C MET A 1 31.59 -7.25 61.93
N ALA A 2 32.01 -6.79 60.75
CA ALA A 2 32.27 -5.35 60.58
C ALA A 2 30.93 -4.64 60.74
N SER A 3 30.76 -3.90 61.83
CA SER A 3 29.47 -3.34 62.20
C SER A 3 29.00 -2.36 61.13
N ALA A 4 27.70 -2.35 60.83
CA ALA A 4 27.10 -1.35 59.93
C ALA A 4 27.44 0.10 60.35
N ILE A 5 27.76 0.29 61.63
CA ILE A 5 28.24 1.53 62.23
C ILE A 5 29.60 1.96 61.64
N TRP A 6 30.52 1.04 61.38
CA TRP A 6 31.80 1.36 60.73
C TRP A 6 31.59 1.85 59.29
N TYR A 7 30.68 1.22 58.54
CA TYR A 7 30.33 1.67 57.19
C TYR A 7 29.61 3.02 57.19
N LEU A 8 28.69 3.26 58.13
CA LEU A 8 28.05 4.56 58.33
C LEU A 8 29.06 5.66 58.66
N TYR A 9 30.05 5.36 59.51
CA TYR A 9 31.13 6.29 59.82
C TYR A 9 32.00 6.59 58.58
N GLU A 10 32.29 5.57 57.76
CA GLU A 10 33.12 5.74 56.56
C GLU A 10 32.41 6.54 55.46
N LEU A 11 31.10 6.35 55.31
CA LEU A 11 30.24 7.09 54.37
C LEU A 11 30.01 8.55 54.79
N THR A 12 30.01 8.83 56.10
CA THR A 12 29.81 10.19 56.64
C THR A 12 31.10 11.02 56.71
N LYS A 13 32.28 10.42 56.45
CA LYS A 13 33.52 11.18 56.35
C LYS A 13 33.41 12.25 55.25
N LYS A 14 33.67 13.51 55.61
CA LYS A 14 33.71 14.65 54.67
C LYS A 14 34.53 14.35 53.41
N LYS A 15 35.61 13.57 53.53
CA LYS A 15 36.49 13.18 52.42
C LYS A 15 35.80 12.24 51.42
N PHE A 16 34.97 11.31 51.91
CA PHE A 16 34.15 10.43 51.08
C PHE A 16 33.04 11.21 50.39
N ILE A 17 32.27 12.01 51.14
CA ILE A 17 31.18 12.84 50.59
C ILE A 17 31.70 13.80 49.50
N LYS A 18 32.85 14.45 49.72
CA LYS A 18 33.46 15.33 48.70
C LYS A 18 33.91 14.56 47.45
N LYS A 19 34.46 13.35 47.60
CA LYS A 19 34.86 12.50 46.48
C LYS A 19 33.66 11.93 45.74
N PHE A 20 32.60 11.56 46.43
CA PHE A 20 31.37 11.01 45.84
C PHE A 20 30.57 12.08 45.10
N LEU A 21 30.38 13.26 45.70
CA LEU A 21 29.65 14.37 45.06
C LEU A 21 30.45 15.04 43.93
N ASN A 22 31.79 15.09 44.04
CA ASN A 22 32.66 15.66 43.00
C ASN A 22 33.27 14.59 42.08
N ALA A 23 32.85 13.33 42.16
CA ALA A 23 33.23 12.32 41.18
C ALA A 23 32.58 12.70 39.85
N LYS A 24 33.33 13.41 39.02
CA LYS A 24 33.02 13.50 37.60
C LYS A 24 33.30 12.11 37.06
N THR A 25 32.25 11.38 36.70
CA THR A 25 32.40 10.21 35.82
C THR A 25 33.19 10.70 34.62
N ASP A 26 34.37 10.12 34.39
CA ASP A 26 35.06 10.33 33.12
C ASP A 26 34.03 10.04 32.03
N LYS A 27 33.84 10.98 31.11
CA LYS A 27 33.01 10.73 29.94
C LYS A 27 33.72 9.62 29.19
N GLU A 28 33.28 8.37 29.40
CA GLU A 28 33.62 7.29 28.50
C GLU A 28 33.21 7.77 27.10
N TYR A 29 34.19 8.17 26.30
CA TYR A 29 34.03 8.29 24.87
C TYR A 29 33.85 6.87 24.36
N THR A 30 32.62 6.38 24.46
CA THR A 30 32.19 5.27 23.63
C THR A 30 32.35 5.79 22.20
N LEU A 31 33.31 5.24 21.46
CA LEU A 31 33.34 5.43 20.01
C LEU A 31 31.97 4.95 19.54
N PRO A 32 31.11 5.85 19.05
CA PRO A 32 29.78 5.45 18.66
C PRO A 32 29.93 4.39 17.56
N PRO A 33 29.11 3.31 17.58
CA PRO A 33 29.16 2.31 16.52
C PRO A 33 29.04 3.01 15.15
N LYS A 34 29.70 2.48 14.12
CA LYS A 34 29.80 3.13 12.77
C LYS A 34 28.45 3.64 12.21
N ARG A 35 27.33 3.07 12.65
CA ARG A 35 25.95 3.40 12.24
C ARG A 35 25.24 4.44 13.12
N TYR A 36 25.94 5.10 14.04
CA TYR A 36 25.36 6.07 14.94
C TYR A 36 25.00 7.37 14.20
N ARG A 37 23.70 7.68 14.13
CA ARG A 37 23.16 8.77 13.33
C ARG A 37 23.04 10.12 14.05
N LYS A 38 23.44 10.27 15.32
CA LYS A 38 23.36 11.57 16.02
C LYS A 38 24.55 12.49 15.71
N VAL A 39 24.92 12.60 14.44
CA VAL A 39 25.86 13.62 13.98
C VAL A 39 25.07 14.50 13.02
N PRO A 40 24.95 15.82 13.25
CA PRO A 40 24.30 16.70 12.29
C PRO A 40 25.08 16.70 10.97
N PRO A 41 24.40 16.90 9.82
CA PRO A 41 25.09 16.95 8.54
C PRO A 41 26.07 18.11 8.50
N THR A 42 27.21 17.91 7.83
CA THR A 42 28.26 18.92 7.64
C THR A 42 28.46 19.20 6.16
N VAL A 43 28.83 20.44 5.83
CA VAL A 43 29.20 20.82 4.47
C VAL A 43 30.69 20.52 4.28
N VAL A 44 31.00 19.58 3.40
CA VAL A 44 32.35 19.20 2.98
C VAL A 44 32.56 19.74 1.57
N TYR A 45 33.64 20.49 1.35
CA TYR A 45 33.95 21.16 0.08
C TYR A 45 32.90 22.22 -0.34
N PRO A 46 32.73 23.32 0.44
CA PRO A 46 31.74 24.36 0.14
C PRO A 46 31.88 24.95 -1.28
N GLU A 47 33.08 24.96 -1.85
CA GLU A 47 33.38 25.39 -3.21
C GLU A 47 32.63 24.59 -4.30
N LYS A 48 32.23 23.33 -4.02
CA LYS A 48 31.44 22.50 -4.96
C LYS A 48 29.92 22.70 -4.82
N CYS A 49 29.45 23.49 -3.86
CA CYS A 49 28.04 23.79 -3.71
C CYS A 49 27.56 24.69 -4.87
N ILE A 50 26.45 24.34 -5.52
CA ILE A 50 25.85 25.13 -6.62
C ILE A 50 24.64 25.97 -6.17
N SER A 51 24.44 26.13 -4.87
CA SER A 51 23.36 26.96 -4.29
C SER A 51 21.93 26.61 -4.74
N CYS A 52 21.68 25.35 -5.13
CA CYS A 52 20.39 24.91 -5.69
C CYS A 52 19.22 24.82 -4.70
N GLY A 53 19.47 24.88 -3.39
CA GLY A 53 18.42 24.82 -2.35
C GLY A 53 17.76 23.44 -2.14
N ALA A 54 18.20 22.39 -2.84
CA ALA A 54 17.60 21.05 -2.72
C ALA A 54 17.60 20.53 -1.27
N CYS A 55 18.69 20.74 -0.54
CA CYS A 55 18.82 20.34 0.85
C CYS A 55 17.82 21.04 1.79
N GLU A 56 17.61 22.35 1.60
CA GLU A 56 16.61 23.16 2.32
C GLU A 56 15.19 22.64 2.05
N GLY A 57 14.82 22.47 0.78
CA GLY A 57 13.51 21.94 0.40
C GLY A 57 13.26 20.50 0.84
N SER A 58 14.32 19.68 0.93
CA SER A 58 14.22 18.28 1.36
C SER A 58 14.12 18.10 2.88
N CYS A 59 14.34 19.15 3.69
CA CYS A 59 14.49 19.02 5.14
C CYS A 59 13.11 19.00 5.86
N PRO A 60 12.65 17.84 6.40
CA PRO A 60 11.34 17.77 7.03
C PRO A 60 11.14 18.69 8.26
N PRO A 61 12.15 18.87 9.15
CA PRO A 61 12.04 19.80 10.28
C PRO A 61 12.41 21.24 9.92
N PHE A 62 12.66 21.55 8.64
CA PHE A 62 13.11 22.88 8.19
C PHE A 62 14.37 23.38 8.92
N ALA A 63 15.28 22.47 9.24
CA ALA A 63 16.52 22.76 9.98
C ALA A 63 17.65 23.34 9.10
N ILE A 64 17.40 23.62 7.82
CA ILE A 64 18.41 24.08 6.86
C ILE A 64 17.95 25.39 6.25
N GLU A 65 18.82 26.39 6.28
CA GLU A 65 18.60 27.72 5.69
C GLU A 65 19.75 28.04 4.73
N MET A 66 19.46 28.53 3.52
CA MET A 66 20.50 28.91 2.55
C MET A 66 21.02 30.34 2.82
N VAL A 67 22.21 30.46 3.42
CA VAL A 67 22.82 31.74 3.82
C VAL A 67 23.93 32.13 2.85
N TYR A 68 24.07 33.42 2.54
CA TYR A 68 25.17 33.93 1.70
C TYR A 68 26.47 33.99 2.50
N TYR A 69 27.55 33.50 1.91
CA TYR A 69 28.89 33.58 2.49
C TYR A 69 29.83 34.32 1.53
N ASP A 70 30.41 35.43 2.00
CA ASP A 70 31.28 36.29 1.20
C ASP A 70 32.54 35.56 0.73
N ASP A 71 33.08 34.65 1.54
CA ASP A 71 34.28 33.85 1.23
C ASP A 71 34.13 32.98 -0.05
N TYR A 72 32.90 32.65 -0.42
CA TYR A 72 32.59 31.76 -1.54
C TYR A 72 31.72 32.41 -2.62
N ASP A 73 31.35 33.68 -2.42
CA ASP A 73 30.47 34.48 -3.29
C ASP A 73 29.16 33.75 -3.71
N LYS A 74 28.58 32.99 -2.77
CA LYS A 74 27.37 32.19 -3.02
C LYS A 74 26.63 31.79 -1.76
N LYS A 75 25.41 31.27 -1.93
CA LYS A 75 24.60 30.73 -0.83
C LYS A 75 24.97 29.30 -0.50
N ILE A 76 25.24 29.01 0.77
CA ILE A 76 25.61 27.70 1.30
C ILE A 76 24.63 27.33 2.43
N PRO A 77 24.22 26.05 2.56
CA PRO A 77 23.30 25.65 3.62
C PRO A 77 23.91 25.79 5.01
N LYS A 78 23.23 26.53 5.87
CA LYS A 78 23.46 26.61 7.31
C LYS A 78 22.46 25.68 8.00
N ILE A 79 22.97 24.81 8.89
CA ILE A 79 22.18 23.74 9.50
C ILE A 79 22.00 24.03 10.99
N ASP A 80 20.75 24.12 11.43
CA ASP A 80 20.40 24.21 12.86
C ASP A 80 20.46 22.82 13.50
N THR A 81 21.47 22.60 14.33
CA THR A 81 21.68 21.35 15.04
C THR A 81 20.60 21.04 16.08
N GLY A 82 19.86 22.05 16.56
CA GLY A 82 18.77 21.87 17.51
C GLY A 82 17.50 21.33 16.87
N ALA A 83 17.19 21.77 15.65
CA ALA A 83 16.05 21.30 14.87
C ALA A 83 16.35 20.03 14.05
N CYS A 84 17.62 19.74 13.77
CA CYS A 84 18.02 18.61 12.94
C CYS A 84 17.74 17.24 13.62
N ILE A 85 16.84 16.46 13.03
CA ILE A 85 16.56 15.09 13.47
C ILE A 85 17.54 14.03 12.92
N SER A 86 18.57 14.46 12.19
CA SER A 86 19.63 13.61 11.61
C SER A 86 19.13 12.45 10.72
N CYS A 87 18.13 12.73 9.88
CA CYS A 87 17.51 11.74 8.99
C CYS A 87 18.32 11.42 7.72
N GLY A 88 19.20 12.32 7.27
CA GLY A 88 20.06 12.12 6.08
C GLY A 88 19.48 12.54 4.73
N ASN A 89 18.21 12.95 4.64
CA ASN A 89 17.56 13.31 3.36
C ASN A 89 18.27 14.44 2.58
N CYS A 90 18.86 15.39 3.30
CA CYS A 90 19.63 16.49 2.71
C CYS A 90 20.94 16.02 2.06
N VAL A 91 21.56 14.96 2.58
CA VAL A 91 22.77 14.34 2.02
C VAL A 91 22.41 13.61 0.74
N GLU A 92 21.31 12.86 0.74
CA GLU A 92 20.83 12.09 -0.42
C GLU A 92 20.33 12.98 -1.56
N SER A 93 19.63 14.07 -1.24
CA SER A 93 19.11 15.01 -2.24
C SER A 93 20.18 15.92 -2.86
N CYS A 94 21.39 15.97 -2.28
CA CYS A 94 22.45 16.87 -2.71
C CYS A 94 23.09 16.41 -4.04
N PRO A 95 22.87 17.11 -5.17
CA PRO A 95 23.37 16.67 -6.47
C PRO A 95 24.90 16.73 -6.55
N THR A 96 25.53 17.64 -5.81
CA THR A 96 26.99 17.83 -5.78
C THR A 96 27.68 17.09 -4.64
N LYS A 97 26.91 16.38 -3.80
CA LYS A 97 27.40 15.57 -2.67
C LYS A 97 28.30 16.34 -1.69
N VAL A 98 28.01 17.64 -1.50
CA VAL A 98 28.74 18.49 -0.54
C VAL A 98 28.28 18.32 0.90
N LEU A 99 27.16 17.64 1.13
CA LEU A 99 26.67 17.36 2.48
C LEU A 99 27.09 15.95 2.88
N ASN A 100 27.57 15.79 4.11
CA ASN A 100 27.94 14.49 4.66
C ASN A 100 27.33 14.28 6.06
N ILE A 101 26.96 13.05 6.39
CA ILE A 101 26.44 12.66 7.70
C ILE A 101 27.01 11.29 8.10
N GLY A 102 27.97 11.29 9.04
CA GLY A 102 28.65 10.07 9.48
C GLY A 102 29.18 9.22 8.31
N ASN A 103 28.79 7.94 8.27
CA ASN A 103 29.18 6.99 7.22
C ASN A 103 28.08 6.78 6.14
N LEU A 104 27.06 7.65 6.07
CA LEU A 104 25.90 7.42 5.20
C LEU A 104 26.29 7.28 3.71
N ILE A 105 27.23 8.08 3.24
CA ILE A 105 27.70 8.04 1.84
C ILE A 105 28.45 6.73 1.56
N GLU A 106 29.21 6.21 2.52
CA GLU A 106 29.93 4.93 2.39
C GLU A 106 28.96 3.73 2.40
N GLU A 107 27.92 3.79 3.23
CA GLU A 107 26.86 2.76 3.28
C GLU A 107 25.98 2.76 2.02
N THR A 108 25.68 3.94 1.46
CA THR A 108 24.80 4.09 0.29
C THR A 108 25.53 4.02 -1.05
N GLY A 109 26.86 4.16 -1.07
CA GLY A 109 27.68 4.15 -2.29
C GLY A 109 27.62 2.85 -3.12
N SER A 110 27.03 1.78 -2.58
CA SER A 110 26.83 0.49 -3.26
C SER A 110 25.39 0.20 -3.69
N LEU A 111 24.42 1.09 -3.38
CA LEU A 111 23.02 0.90 -3.75
C LEU A 111 22.60 1.89 -4.85
N PRO A 112 22.06 1.41 -5.99
CA PRO A 112 21.63 2.27 -7.08
C PRO A 112 20.25 2.84 -6.77
N TRP A 113 20.15 3.90 -5.97
CA TRP A 113 18.88 4.59 -5.77
C TRP A 113 18.89 5.98 -6.39
N ASN A 114 18.15 6.12 -7.49
CA ASN A 114 17.61 7.41 -7.92
C ASN A 114 16.61 7.87 -6.86
N VAL A 115 16.94 8.92 -6.11
CA VAL A 115 15.97 9.61 -5.26
C VAL A 115 14.91 10.23 -6.17
N PRO A 116 13.63 9.84 -6.08
CA PRO A 116 12.59 10.41 -6.93
C PRO A 116 12.48 11.91 -6.64
N LYS A 117 12.83 12.74 -7.63
CA LYS A 117 12.64 14.19 -7.54
C LYS A 117 11.20 14.50 -7.94
N TYR A 118 10.46 15.17 -7.06
CA TYR A 118 9.13 15.69 -7.38
C TYR A 118 9.26 16.92 -8.28
N THR A 119 9.58 16.70 -9.56
CA THR A 119 9.50 17.73 -10.59
C THR A 119 8.22 17.52 -11.38
N ASN A 120 7.21 18.35 -11.11
CA ASN A 120 5.87 18.23 -11.69
C ASN A 120 5.76 18.96 -13.03
N LEU A 121 6.63 18.61 -13.99
CA LEU A 121 6.54 19.11 -15.36
C LEU A 121 5.83 18.06 -16.21
N ILE A 122 4.66 18.41 -16.74
CA ILE A 122 3.87 17.52 -17.60
C ILE A 122 3.66 18.21 -18.95
N ILE A 123 3.89 17.46 -20.02
CA ILE A 123 3.63 17.89 -21.39
C ILE A 123 2.19 17.46 -21.73
N ASP A 124 1.38 18.42 -22.15
CA ASP A 124 -0.01 18.21 -22.54
C ASP A 124 -0.05 17.57 -23.93
N GLU A 125 -0.64 16.37 -24.03
CA GLU A 125 -0.68 15.59 -25.27
C GLU A 125 -1.49 16.28 -26.38
N GLU A 126 -2.53 17.03 -26.02
CA GLU A 126 -3.41 17.69 -27.00
C GLU A 126 -2.78 18.98 -27.57
N LEU A 127 -1.96 19.67 -26.77
CA LEU A 127 -1.29 20.91 -27.16
C LEU A 127 0.10 20.66 -27.79
N CYS A 128 0.73 19.51 -27.52
CA CYS A 128 2.06 19.23 -28.01
C CYS A 128 2.09 19.03 -29.54
N VAL A 129 2.75 19.93 -30.25
CA VAL A 129 2.96 19.84 -31.71
C VAL A 129 4.18 19.01 -32.11
N ASN A 130 4.83 18.33 -31.15
CA ASN A 130 6.00 17.47 -31.38
C ASN A 130 7.20 18.12 -32.10
N CYS A 131 7.42 19.42 -31.87
CA CYS A 131 8.53 20.17 -32.49
C CYS A 131 9.93 19.83 -31.93
N GLY A 132 10.02 19.20 -30.75
CA GLY A 132 11.29 18.79 -30.14
C GLY A 132 12.10 19.91 -29.45
N SER A 133 11.64 21.16 -29.44
CA SER A 133 12.36 22.28 -28.80
C SER A 133 12.65 22.04 -27.31
N CYS A 134 11.74 21.39 -26.59
CA CYS A 134 11.91 21.05 -25.17
C CYS A 134 13.09 20.11 -24.94
N LYS A 135 13.31 19.13 -25.85
CA LYS A 135 14.42 18.19 -25.79
C LYS A 135 15.75 18.90 -25.97
N LEU A 136 15.87 19.76 -26.99
CA LEU A 136 17.08 20.54 -27.27
C LEU A 136 17.43 21.50 -26.13
N ALA A 137 16.43 22.06 -25.46
CA ALA A 137 16.63 22.97 -24.33
C ALA A 137 16.99 22.26 -23.01
N CYS A 138 16.84 20.93 -22.95
CA CYS A 138 17.05 20.17 -21.72
C CYS A 138 18.55 19.98 -21.45
N PRO A 139 19.12 20.57 -20.36
CA PRO A 139 20.56 20.49 -20.10
C PRO A 139 21.01 19.12 -19.59
N VAL A 140 20.07 18.26 -19.20
CA VAL A 140 20.31 16.92 -18.66
C VAL A 140 19.77 15.81 -19.57
N ASP A 141 19.22 16.18 -20.73
CA ASP A 141 18.69 15.27 -21.77
C ASP A 141 17.77 14.16 -21.24
N VAL A 142 16.71 14.56 -20.51
CA VAL A 142 15.75 13.62 -19.88
C VAL A 142 14.37 13.62 -20.56
N ILE A 143 14.28 14.16 -21.77
CA ILE A 143 13.02 14.28 -22.51
C ILE A 143 13.07 13.39 -23.75
N GLU A 144 12.17 12.42 -23.81
CA GLU A 144 12.08 11.46 -24.91
C GLU A 144 10.73 11.50 -25.62
N TYR A 145 10.71 11.05 -26.87
CA TYR A 145 9.49 10.95 -27.67
C TYR A 145 8.97 9.52 -27.65
N ASN A 146 7.74 9.31 -27.16
CA ASN A 146 7.15 7.98 -27.00
C ASN A 146 6.33 7.50 -28.23
N GLY A 147 6.39 8.22 -29.35
CA GLY A 147 5.60 7.96 -30.55
C GLY A 147 4.29 8.74 -30.64
N ILE A 148 3.84 9.36 -29.54
CA ILE A 148 2.62 10.18 -29.49
C ILE A 148 2.95 11.60 -29.03
N THR A 149 3.61 11.74 -27.89
CA THR A 149 4.04 13.03 -27.32
C THR A 149 5.44 12.92 -26.70
N HIS A 150 6.00 14.05 -26.31
CA HIS A 150 7.23 14.09 -25.53
C HIS A 150 6.93 13.81 -24.05
N VAL A 151 7.76 12.99 -23.41
CA VAL A 151 7.65 12.59 -22.01
C VAL A 151 8.93 12.98 -21.27
N ILE A 152 8.77 13.53 -20.07
CA ILE A 152 9.88 13.95 -19.21
C ILE A 152 10.12 12.88 -18.15
N ASP A 153 11.33 12.34 -18.06
CA ASP A 153 11.71 11.50 -16.91
C ASP A 153 11.84 12.37 -15.66
N THR A 154 10.89 12.19 -14.74
CA THR A 154 10.79 12.94 -13.50
C THR A 154 11.95 12.67 -12.54
N ASN A 155 12.62 11.52 -12.65
CA ASN A 155 13.76 11.18 -11.79
C ASN A 155 15.03 11.90 -12.22
N GLY A 156 15.30 11.96 -13.53
CA GLY A 156 16.43 12.70 -14.08
C GLY A 156 16.22 14.21 -14.13
N CYS A 157 14.97 14.68 -14.15
CA CYS A 157 14.65 16.10 -14.30
C CYS A 157 15.14 16.94 -13.10
N ILE A 158 15.86 18.01 -13.40
CA ILE A 158 16.38 18.97 -12.41
C ILE A 158 15.45 20.17 -12.17
N GLY A 159 14.30 20.23 -12.84
CA GLY A 159 13.31 21.30 -12.65
C GLY A 159 13.76 22.70 -13.11
N CYS A 160 14.72 22.80 -14.02
CA CYS A 160 15.29 24.08 -14.47
C CYS A 160 14.35 24.95 -15.34
N LYS A 161 13.19 24.41 -15.77
CA LYS A 161 12.14 25.09 -16.56
C LYS A 161 12.54 25.62 -17.96
N LYS A 162 13.77 25.39 -18.43
CA LYS A 162 14.20 25.74 -19.80
C LYS A 162 13.31 25.17 -20.90
N CYS A 163 12.73 24.00 -20.68
CA CYS A 163 11.80 23.40 -21.64
C CYS A 163 10.52 24.22 -21.82
N ILE A 164 10.05 24.92 -20.78
CA ILE A 164 8.89 25.82 -20.86
C ILE A 164 9.25 27.05 -21.71
N GLU A 165 10.40 27.66 -21.42
CA GLU A 165 10.88 28.85 -22.16
C GLU A 165 11.11 28.57 -23.64
N ALA A 166 11.60 27.37 -23.96
CA ALA A 166 11.84 26.96 -25.34
C ALA A 166 10.58 26.47 -26.08
N CYS A 167 9.45 26.28 -25.39
CA CYS A 167 8.26 25.75 -26.00
C CYS A 167 7.57 26.83 -26.86
N PRO A 168 7.37 26.59 -28.18
CA PRO A 168 6.70 27.56 -29.05
C PRO A 168 5.18 27.58 -28.89
N VAL A 169 4.61 26.62 -28.14
CA VAL A 169 3.17 26.52 -27.90
C VAL A 169 2.90 26.91 -26.45
N GLU A 170 2.06 27.92 -26.26
CA GLU A 170 1.63 28.35 -24.93
C GLU A 170 0.94 27.22 -24.17
N ASP A 171 1.23 27.10 -22.88
CA ASP A 171 0.65 26.11 -21.96
C ASP A 171 0.81 24.63 -22.33
N ALA A 172 1.60 24.29 -23.35
CA ALA A 172 1.86 22.90 -23.71
C ALA A 172 2.69 22.15 -22.64
N ILE A 173 3.42 22.87 -21.78
CA ILE A 173 4.16 22.30 -20.64
C ILE A 173 3.68 22.98 -19.35
N LYS A 174 3.00 22.22 -18.49
CA LYS A 174 2.40 22.73 -17.26
C LYS A 174 3.23 22.33 -16.04
N THR A 175 3.39 23.29 -15.12
CA THR A 175 3.80 23.02 -13.74
C THR A 175 2.57 23.03 -12.85
N TYR A 176 2.35 21.98 -12.07
CA TYR A 176 1.33 22.05 -11.02
C TYR A 176 1.88 22.82 -9.82
N ASP A 177 1.19 23.88 -9.44
CA ASP A 177 1.47 24.60 -8.18
C ASP A 177 1.13 23.69 -7.00
N GLU A 178 2.16 23.32 -6.25
CA GLU A 178 2.06 22.44 -5.09
C GLU A 178 1.16 23.03 -4.00
N ALA A 179 1.12 24.37 -3.85
CA ALA A 179 0.23 25.03 -2.91
C ALA A 179 -1.24 24.88 -3.33
N LEU A 180 -1.53 24.98 -4.62
CA LEU A 180 -2.87 24.78 -5.18
C LEU A 180 -3.31 23.30 -5.09
N LEU A 181 -2.41 22.36 -5.36
CA LEU A 181 -2.72 20.93 -5.24
C LEU A 181 -2.95 20.55 -3.77
N LYS A 182 -2.09 21.02 -2.87
CA LYS A 182 -2.24 20.82 -1.42
C LYS A 182 -3.52 21.45 -0.89
N SER A 183 -3.92 22.63 -1.39
CA SER A 183 -5.19 23.26 -1.02
C SER A 183 -6.40 22.49 -1.55
N LYS A 184 -6.35 21.97 -2.79
CA LYS A 184 -7.39 21.10 -3.36
C LYS A 184 -7.52 19.78 -2.60
N ILE A 185 -6.41 19.13 -2.25
CA ILE A 185 -6.39 17.92 -1.43
C ILE A 185 -6.97 18.22 -0.03
N ARG A 186 -6.54 19.33 0.60
CA ARG A 186 -7.05 19.76 1.91
C ARG A 186 -8.54 20.11 1.86
N LEU A 187 -9.02 20.69 0.77
CA LEU A 187 -10.44 20.93 0.51
C LEU A 187 -11.20 19.62 0.36
N CYS A 188 -10.71 18.66 -0.42
CA CYS A 188 -11.31 17.32 -0.55
C CYS A 188 -11.34 16.58 0.79
N TYR A 189 -10.28 16.67 1.59
CA TYR A 189 -10.26 16.16 2.97
C TYR A 189 -11.31 16.87 3.83
N LYS A 190 -11.36 18.20 3.84
CA LYS A 190 -12.41 18.96 4.55
C LYS A 190 -13.81 18.58 4.09
N LEU A 191 -14.07 18.40 2.80
CA LEU A 191 -15.39 17.99 2.29
C LEU A 191 -15.74 16.55 2.68
N LYS A 192 -14.75 15.66 2.69
CA LYS A 192 -14.91 14.25 3.06
C LYS A 192 -15.11 14.06 4.57
N PHE A 193 -14.46 14.87 5.39
CA PHE A 193 -14.48 14.76 6.86
C PHE A 193 -15.40 15.78 7.56
N ASN A 194 -15.70 16.95 6.98
CA ASN A 194 -16.75 17.85 7.51
C ASN A 194 -18.16 17.27 7.36
N ARG A 195 -18.35 16.26 6.49
CA ARG A 195 -19.57 15.43 6.51
C ARG A 195 -19.76 14.65 7.82
N MET A 196 -18.75 14.57 8.69
CA MET A 196 -18.87 13.95 10.02
C MET A 196 -19.18 14.96 11.15
N ILE A 197 -19.16 16.28 10.93
CA ILE A 197 -19.30 17.29 12.01
C ILE A 197 -20.49 18.25 11.82
N LYS A 198 -21.35 18.10 10.81
CA LYS A 198 -22.57 18.93 10.74
C LYS A 198 -23.83 18.11 10.52
N GLU A 199 -24.44 17.70 11.63
CA GLU A 199 -25.87 17.88 11.86
C GLU A 199 -26.06 18.32 13.32
N GLY A 200 -26.52 19.55 13.49
CA GLY A 200 -26.64 20.23 14.78
C GLY A 200 -26.83 21.71 14.51
N GLU A 201 -28.04 22.08 14.10
CA GLU A 201 -28.46 23.46 13.99
C GLU A 201 -28.45 24.16 15.36
N ASN A 202 -28.25 25.47 15.30
CA ASN A 202 -28.40 26.47 16.34
C ASN A 202 -27.18 26.63 17.26
N GLY A 203 -26.60 27.83 17.13
CA GLY A 203 -25.57 28.32 18.03
C GLY A 203 -26.09 28.43 19.45
N ASP A 204 -25.26 28.02 20.38
CA ASP A 204 -24.76 28.86 21.46
C ASP A 204 -23.56 28.12 22.08
N SER A 205 -22.62 28.87 22.65
CA SER A 205 -21.31 28.45 23.15
C SER A 205 -21.28 27.09 23.88
N VAL A 206 -20.55 26.08 23.37
CA VAL A 206 -20.25 24.87 24.16
C VAL A 206 -18.89 24.27 23.77
N GLU A 207 -18.11 23.95 24.80
CA GLU A 207 -16.77 23.35 24.88
C GLU A 207 -16.33 22.45 23.70
N ASN A 208 -15.04 22.55 23.32
CA ASN A 208 -14.34 21.65 22.39
C ASN A 208 -14.29 20.21 22.92
N LYS A 209 -15.44 19.55 23.04
CA LYS A 209 -15.57 18.17 23.50
C LYS A 209 -16.38 17.37 22.49
N ILE A 210 -15.93 16.14 22.27
CA ILE A 210 -16.63 15.15 21.47
C ILE A 210 -17.90 14.68 22.20
N PRO A 211 -19.02 14.44 21.49
CA PRO A 211 -20.28 14.01 22.10
C PRO A 211 -20.22 12.67 22.87
N GLU A 212 -19.35 11.74 22.48
CA GLU A 212 -19.22 10.42 23.11
C GLU A 212 -17.76 9.98 23.31
N ILE A 213 -17.55 8.97 24.16
CA ILE A 213 -16.24 8.35 24.38
C ILE A 213 -15.87 7.53 23.12
N PRO A 214 -14.70 7.75 22.50
CA PRO A 214 -14.28 6.99 21.34
C PRO A 214 -13.98 5.54 21.71
N ARG A 215 -14.28 4.62 20.79
CA ARG A 215 -13.94 3.19 20.91
C ARG A 215 -12.87 2.80 19.91
N ILE A 216 -12.08 1.79 20.28
CA ILE A 216 -11.02 1.23 19.43
C ILE A 216 -11.58 0.05 18.62
N VAL A 217 -11.52 0.12 17.29
CA VAL A 217 -11.86 -0.99 16.40
C VAL A 217 -10.67 -1.95 16.32
N LYS A 218 -10.76 -3.08 17.04
CA LYS A 218 -9.67 -4.08 17.17
C LYS A 218 -9.07 -4.51 15.83
N SER A 219 -9.90 -4.74 14.80
CA SER A 219 -9.42 -5.19 13.48
C SER A 219 -8.60 -4.15 12.70
N LEU A 220 -8.65 -2.87 13.09
CA LEU A 220 -7.91 -1.77 12.45
C LEU A 220 -6.78 -1.23 13.33
N CYS A 221 -6.71 -1.66 14.60
CA CYS A 221 -5.67 -1.21 15.52
C CYS A 221 -4.36 -1.93 15.19
N ILE A 222 -3.30 -1.16 14.94
CA ILE A 222 -1.93 -1.68 14.72
C ILE A 222 -1.02 -1.48 15.94
N THR A 223 -1.61 -1.11 17.08
CA THR A 223 -0.91 -0.91 18.36
C THR A 223 0.32 0.01 18.23
N CYS A 224 0.19 1.13 17.50
CA CYS A 224 1.27 2.09 17.28
C CYS A 224 1.43 3.14 18.39
N GLU A 225 0.61 3.07 19.44
CA GLU A 225 0.68 3.90 20.66
C GLU A 225 0.41 5.41 20.52
N ASN A 226 0.35 5.98 19.30
CA ASN A 226 0.04 7.40 19.06
C ASN A 226 -1.16 7.95 19.88
N CYS A 227 -2.24 7.17 20.00
CA CYS A 227 -3.43 7.59 20.74
C CYS A 227 -3.18 7.67 22.25
N VAL A 228 -2.27 6.86 22.79
CA VAL A 228 -1.84 6.90 24.19
C VAL A 228 -1.00 8.15 24.42
N ASP A 229 -0.07 8.45 23.51
CA ASP A 229 0.87 9.57 23.63
C ASP A 229 0.18 10.93 23.70
N VAL A 230 -0.92 11.11 22.96
CA VAL A 230 -1.67 12.37 22.94
C VAL A 230 -2.84 12.41 23.92
N CYS A 231 -3.15 11.30 24.61
CA CYS A 231 -4.32 11.25 25.49
C CYS A 231 -4.01 11.93 26.82
N PRO A 232 -4.74 12.99 27.21
CA PRO A 232 -4.65 13.55 28.56
C PRO A 232 -5.32 12.66 29.62
N GLY A 233 -6.08 11.64 29.20
CA GLY A 233 -6.65 10.61 30.07
C GLY A 233 -5.84 9.30 30.00
N SER A 234 -6.53 8.16 29.96
CA SER A 234 -5.87 6.85 29.92
C SER A 234 -6.51 5.90 28.92
N ILE A 235 -5.68 5.26 28.10
CA ILE A 235 -6.08 4.27 27.09
C ILE A 235 -5.31 2.98 27.33
N ASP A 236 -6.04 1.89 27.54
CA ASP A 236 -5.50 0.54 27.64
C ASP A 236 -5.56 -0.13 26.27
N LEU A 237 -4.44 -0.14 25.56
CA LEU A 237 -4.32 -0.78 24.25
C LEU A 237 -4.39 -2.30 24.30
N ASN A 238 -3.98 -2.94 25.41
CA ASN A 238 -4.05 -4.40 25.54
C ASN A 238 -5.52 -4.85 25.47
N ASN A 239 -6.38 -4.13 26.19
CA ASN A 239 -7.81 -4.42 26.20
C ASN A 239 -8.61 -3.63 25.15
N HIS A 240 -7.95 -2.78 24.36
CA HIS A 240 -8.56 -1.89 23.36
C HIS A 240 -9.68 -1.05 23.96
N ARG A 241 -9.43 -0.49 25.13
CA ARG A 241 -10.41 0.23 25.94
C ARG A 241 -9.87 1.60 26.33
N VAL A 242 -10.67 2.63 26.10
CA VAL A 242 -10.45 3.94 26.71
C VAL A 242 -10.94 3.84 28.16
N VAL A 243 -10.04 4.08 29.11
CA VAL A 243 -10.29 3.90 30.55
C VAL A 243 -10.80 5.22 31.12
N GLU A 244 -10.07 6.31 30.89
CA GLU A 244 -10.46 7.67 31.29
C GLU A 244 -10.41 8.59 30.08
N CYS A 245 -11.48 9.38 29.88
CA CYS A 245 -11.63 10.24 28.72
C CYS A 245 -12.24 11.58 29.14
N ILE A 246 -11.57 12.69 28.79
CA ILE A 246 -12.11 14.05 28.95
C ILE A 246 -12.80 14.58 27.68
N GLN A 247 -12.95 13.71 26.68
CA GLN A 247 -13.62 13.97 25.40
C GLN A 247 -12.95 15.05 24.53
N CYS A 248 -11.63 15.29 24.66
CA CYS A 248 -10.90 16.26 23.84
C CYS A 248 -10.85 15.91 22.34
N GLY A 249 -10.64 14.64 22.02
CA GLY A 249 -10.66 14.13 20.65
C GLY A 249 -9.33 13.92 19.94
N ASP A 250 -8.22 14.28 20.56
CA ASP A 250 -6.88 14.20 19.95
C ASP A 250 -6.54 12.79 19.46
N CYS A 251 -6.95 11.77 20.22
CA CYS A 251 -6.75 10.36 19.86
C CYS A 251 -7.38 9.95 18.52
N ILE A 252 -8.46 10.61 18.08
CA ILE A 252 -9.10 10.36 16.78
C ILE A 252 -8.26 10.97 15.65
N GLU A 253 -7.75 12.18 15.87
CA GLU A 253 -6.97 12.91 14.87
C GLU A 253 -5.63 12.24 14.57
N VAL A 254 -4.96 11.71 15.60
CA VAL A 254 -3.63 11.08 15.44
C VAL A 254 -3.69 9.62 14.98
N CYS A 255 -4.88 9.01 14.85
CA CYS A 255 -5.02 7.60 14.52
C CYS A 255 -4.77 7.35 13.02
N PRO A 256 -3.65 6.72 12.62
CA PRO A 256 -3.28 6.60 11.20
C PRO A 256 -4.21 5.65 10.43
N THR A 257 -4.84 4.68 11.12
CA THR A 257 -5.68 3.65 10.53
C THR A 257 -7.18 3.94 10.66
N GLY A 258 -7.57 5.02 11.35
CA GLY A 258 -8.98 5.31 11.66
C GLY A 258 -9.64 4.24 12.55
N SER A 259 -8.85 3.58 13.41
CA SER A 259 -9.32 2.61 14.40
C SER A 259 -10.16 3.27 15.50
N MET A 260 -9.83 4.52 15.87
CA MET A 260 -10.62 5.32 16.82
C MET A 260 -11.89 5.84 16.15
N ARG A 261 -13.06 5.49 16.70
CA ARG A 261 -14.36 5.90 16.14
C ARG A 261 -15.35 6.32 17.23
N ILE A 262 -16.22 7.27 16.89
CA ILE A 262 -17.37 7.72 17.68
C ILE A 262 -18.61 6.98 17.19
N GLY A 263 -19.58 6.72 18.06
CA GLY A 263 -20.81 6.04 17.71
C GLY A 263 -20.73 4.51 17.76
N GLY A 264 -21.86 3.91 18.12
CA GLY A 264 -22.09 2.48 17.91
C GLY A 264 -22.10 2.16 16.42
N VAL A 265 -21.55 0.99 16.02
CA VAL A 265 -21.97 0.44 14.72
C VAL A 265 -23.46 0.15 14.88
N PRO A 266 -24.37 0.65 14.03
CA PRO A 266 -25.72 0.11 14.02
C PRO A 266 -25.55 -1.39 13.87
N LYS A 267 -26.07 -2.18 14.82
CA LYS A 267 -26.13 -3.63 14.65
C LYS A 267 -27.11 -3.86 13.51
N ILE A 268 -26.60 -3.84 12.28
CA ILE A 268 -27.35 -4.27 11.12
C ILE A 268 -27.59 -5.75 11.39
N SER A 269 -28.82 -6.10 11.74
CA SER A 269 -29.27 -7.48 11.84
C SER A 269 -28.82 -8.18 10.57
N LYS A 270 -28.01 -9.24 10.69
CA LYS A 270 -27.59 -10.02 9.52
C LYS A 270 -28.87 -10.45 8.81
N ILE A 271 -29.08 -9.97 7.59
CA ILE A 271 -30.18 -10.42 6.73
C ILE A 271 -29.90 -11.90 6.46
N LYS A 272 -30.55 -12.81 7.18
CA LYS A 272 -30.41 -14.26 6.96
C LYS A 272 -31.47 -14.77 5.99
N ASP A 273 -32.61 -14.09 5.97
CA ASP A 273 -33.83 -14.57 5.32
C ASP A 273 -33.81 -14.36 3.81
N LYS A 274 -32.91 -13.51 3.30
CA LYS A 274 -32.76 -13.24 1.86
C LYS A 274 -31.39 -13.63 1.34
N CYS A 275 -31.33 -14.06 0.08
CA CYS A 275 -30.09 -14.36 -0.64
C CYS A 275 -30.16 -13.85 -2.08
N TYR A 276 -28.99 -13.60 -2.67
CA TYR A 276 -28.90 -13.28 -4.09
C TYR A 276 -29.12 -14.53 -4.95
N ILE A 277 -29.86 -14.37 -6.04
CA ILE A 277 -30.13 -15.39 -7.05
C ILE A 277 -29.73 -14.87 -8.43
N ILE A 278 -29.34 -15.78 -9.33
CA ILE A 278 -29.04 -15.47 -10.74
C ILE A 278 -30.15 -16.05 -11.61
N TYR A 279 -30.80 -15.17 -12.38
CA TYR A 279 -31.85 -15.48 -13.34
C TYR A 279 -31.22 -15.90 -14.67
N GLU A 280 -31.45 -17.14 -15.10
CA GLU A 280 -30.81 -17.73 -16.28
C GLU A 280 -31.27 -17.10 -17.59
N ASP A 281 -32.54 -16.70 -17.66
CA ASP A 281 -33.17 -16.02 -18.80
C ASP A 281 -32.50 -14.68 -19.13
N LYS A 282 -31.90 -14.02 -18.12
CA LYS A 282 -31.21 -12.73 -18.27
C LYS A 282 -29.69 -12.86 -18.32
N CYS A 283 -29.13 -13.97 -17.85
CA CYS A 283 -27.69 -14.11 -17.68
C CYS A 283 -27.00 -14.36 -19.02
N ILE A 284 -26.13 -13.44 -19.43
CA ILE A 284 -25.33 -13.57 -20.66
C ILE A 284 -24.04 -14.39 -20.48
N GLY A 285 -23.79 -14.94 -19.28
CA GLY A 285 -22.62 -15.80 -19.03
C GLY A 285 -21.25 -15.10 -19.01
N CYS A 286 -21.18 -13.78 -18.75
CA CYS A 286 -19.92 -13.01 -18.74
C CYS A 286 -18.95 -13.34 -17.57
N ARG A 287 -19.44 -14.01 -16.52
CA ARG A 287 -18.69 -14.47 -15.32
C ARG A 287 -18.08 -13.38 -14.43
N ILE A 288 -18.48 -12.11 -14.59
CA ILE A 288 -18.03 -11.01 -13.72
C ILE A 288 -18.34 -11.33 -12.25
N CYS A 289 -19.57 -11.76 -11.96
CA CYS A 289 -20.01 -12.09 -10.60
C CYS A 289 -19.16 -13.18 -9.94
N TYR A 290 -18.75 -14.21 -10.69
CA TYR A 290 -17.90 -15.30 -10.20
C TYR A 290 -16.49 -14.77 -9.86
N LYS A 291 -15.90 -13.97 -10.75
CA LYS A 291 -14.56 -13.39 -10.53
C LYS A 291 -14.53 -12.35 -9.40
N SER A 292 -15.61 -11.58 -9.23
CA SER A 292 -15.70 -10.55 -8.19
C SER A 292 -15.98 -11.12 -6.80
N CYS A 293 -16.34 -12.39 -6.68
CA CYS A 293 -16.75 -12.95 -5.40
C CYS A 293 -15.52 -13.33 -4.55
N ASN A 294 -15.33 -12.62 -3.43
CA ASN A 294 -14.23 -12.88 -2.49
C ASN A 294 -14.58 -13.98 -1.46
N VAL A 295 -15.67 -14.72 -1.66
CA VAL A 295 -16.08 -15.81 -0.77
C VAL A 295 -15.97 -17.13 -1.51
N GLU A 296 -15.14 -18.01 -0.98
CA GLU A 296 -14.85 -19.31 -1.57
C GLU A 296 -16.13 -20.16 -1.70
N ASP A 297 -16.33 -20.75 -2.88
CA ASP A 297 -17.52 -21.54 -3.28
C ASP A 297 -18.89 -20.85 -3.09
N ALA A 298 -18.94 -19.54 -2.89
CA ALA A 298 -20.22 -18.84 -2.83
C ALA A 298 -20.91 -18.79 -4.19
N ILE A 299 -20.14 -18.86 -5.29
CA ILE A 299 -20.66 -18.91 -6.66
C ILE A 299 -19.98 -20.07 -7.38
N SER A 300 -20.78 -20.93 -8.02
CA SER A 300 -20.32 -22.05 -8.83
C SER A 300 -20.80 -21.89 -10.27
N ILE A 301 -20.13 -22.52 -11.23
CA ILE A 301 -20.51 -22.51 -12.64
C ILE A 301 -21.13 -23.87 -12.99
N SER A 302 -22.36 -23.85 -13.51
CA SER A 302 -23.04 -25.09 -13.90
C SER A 302 -22.33 -25.76 -15.08
N ARG A 303 -22.25 -27.09 -15.06
CA ARG A 303 -21.72 -27.90 -16.16
C ARG A 303 -22.73 -28.06 -17.30
N GLU A 304 -24.03 -27.97 -17.00
CA GLU A 304 -25.13 -28.06 -17.97
C GLU A 304 -25.26 -26.75 -18.75
N THR A 305 -25.57 -25.66 -18.06
CA THR A 305 -25.91 -24.37 -18.70
C THR A 305 -24.69 -23.48 -18.92
N ARG A 306 -23.54 -23.78 -18.29
CA ARG A 306 -22.35 -22.91 -18.24
C ARG A 306 -22.60 -21.55 -17.58
N LEU A 307 -23.73 -21.40 -16.90
CA LEU A 307 -24.12 -20.18 -16.19
C LEU A 307 -23.77 -20.27 -14.69
N PRO A 308 -23.47 -19.14 -14.04
CA PRO A 308 -23.19 -19.10 -12.61
C PRO A 308 -24.45 -19.30 -11.77
N TYR A 309 -24.30 -19.94 -10.61
CA TYR A 309 -25.35 -20.07 -9.59
C TYR A 309 -24.76 -19.90 -8.18
N ILE A 310 -25.56 -19.36 -7.26
CA ILE A 310 -25.11 -18.92 -5.93
C ILE A 310 -25.42 -19.97 -4.87
N ASN A 311 -24.48 -20.22 -3.96
CA ASN A 311 -24.65 -21.02 -2.76
C ASN A 311 -25.12 -20.12 -1.59
N PRO A 312 -26.36 -20.26 -1.11
CA PRO A 312 -26.90 -19.40 -0.05
C PRO A 312 -26.25 -19.57 1.32
N ASP A 313 -25.72 -20.76 1.62
CA ASP A 313 -25.08 -21.05 2.91
C ASP A 313 -23.74 -20.31 3.04
N LYS A 314 -23.05 -20.13 1.91
CA LYS A 314 -21.76 -19.44 1.85
C LYS A 314 -21.89 -17.95 1.52
N CYS A 315 -22.99 -17.53 0.88
CA CYS A 315 -23.18 -16.14 0.49
C CYS A 315 -23.22 -15.19 1.69
N VAL A 316 -22.25 -14.28 1.81
CA VAL A 316 -22.22 -13.26 2.87
C VAL A 316 -23.13 -12.06 2.58
N ARG A 317 -23.84 -12.07 1.44
CA ARG A 317 -24.83 -11.07 1.02
C ARG A 317 -24.27 -9.64 0.92
N CYS A 318 -23.01 -9.50 0.51
CA CYS A 318 -22.34 -8.19 0.34
C CYS A 318 -22.87 -7.36 -0.85
N GLY A 319 -23.62 -7.97 -1.77
CA GLY A 319 -24.20 -7.29 -2.93
C GLY A 319 -23.20 -6.88 -4.01
N LEU A 320 -21.95 -7.35 -3.94
CA LEU A 320 -20.95 -7.05 -4.96
C LEU A 320 -21.33 -7.67 -6.32
N CYS A 321 -21.71 -8.95 -6.35
CA CYS A 321 -22.14 -9.60 -7.59
C CYS A 321 -23.34 -8.90 -8.23
N PHE A 322 -24.31 -8.45 -7.42
CA PHE A 322 -25.49 -7.73 -7.86
C PHE A 322 -25.14 -6.40 -8.53
N ARG A 323 -24.28 -5.59 -7.89
CA ARG A 323 -23.86 -4.28 -8.43
C ARG A 323 -23.01 -4.37 -9.69
N GLU A 324 -22.17 -5.40 -9.79
CA GLU A 324 -21.26 -5.59 -10.93
C GLU A 324 -21.93 -6.28 -12.13
N CYS A 325 -23.21 -6.66 -12.04
CA CYS A 325 -23.90 -7.34 -13.13
C CYS A 325 -24.31 -6.34 -14.23
N PRO A 326 -23.74 -6.40 -15.44
CA PRO A 326 -24.02 -5.41 -16.49
C PRO A 326 -25.41 -5.54 -17.12
N VAL A 327 -26.10 -6.66 -16.88
CA VAL A 327 -27.42 -7.00 -17.45
C VAL A 327 -28.49 -7.19 -16.37
N GLU A 328 -28.18 -6.83 -15.12
CA GLU A 328 -29.11 -6.94 -13.98
C GLU A 328 -29.76 -8.33 -13.83
N ALA A 329 -29.02 -9.38 -14.19
CA ALA A 329 -29.49 -10.77 -14.12
C ALA A 329 -29.49 -11.34 -12.69
N ILE A 330 -29.13 -10.54 -11.69
CA ILE A 330 -29.02 -10.96 -10.30
C ILE A 330 -30.12 -10.26 -9.51
N GLY A 331 -30.88 -11.00 -8.72
CA GLY A 331 -31.93 -10.48 -7.86
C GLY A 331 -31.72 -10.86 -6.40
N LEU A 332 -32.49 -10.24 -5.50
CA LEU A 332 -32.54 -10.60 -4.09
C LEU A 332 -33.89 -11.27 -3.80
N THR A 333 -33.86 -12.53 -3.39
CA THR A 333 -35.04 -13.35 -3.09
C THR A 333 -34.93 -13.99 -1.72
N ASP A 334 -35.93 -14.77 -1.31
CA ASP A 334 -35.89 -15.49 -0.06
C ASP A 334 -34.84 -16.63 -0.11
N ASN A 335 -34.27 -16.92 1.06
CA ASN A 335 -33.17 -17.86 1.20
C ASN A 335 -33.62 -19.30 0.88
N GLU A 336 -34.83 -19.67 1.26
CA GLU A 336 -35.41 -21.00 0.99
C GLU A 336 -35.51 -21.29 -0.51
N ASP A 337 -36.00 -20.33 -1.30
CA ASP A 337 -36.11 -20.47 -2.76
C ASP A 337 -34.73 -20.61 -3.40
N THR A 338 -33.77 -19.81 -2.94
CA THR A 338 -32.40 -19.84 -3.43
C THR A 338 -31.74 -21.19 -3.14
N LEU A 339 -31.96 -21.73 -1.93
CA LEU A 339 -31.43 -23.03 -1.50
C LEU A 339 -32.03 -24.17 -2.30
N ARG A 340 -33.34 -24.12 -2.57
CA ARG A 340 -34.02 -25.10 -3.43
C ARG A 340 -33.39 -25.15 -4.81
N ILE A 341 -33.21 -23.99 -5.44
CA ILE A 341 -32.63 -23.88 -6.80
C ILE A 341 -31.18 -24.33 -6.81
N TYR A 342 -30.38 -23.91 -5.81
CA TYR A 342 -29.00 -24.35 -5.63
C TYR A 342 -28.88 -25.88 -5.53
N ASN A 343 -29.72 -26.52 -4.71
CA ASN A 343 -29.70 -27.97 -4.51
C ASN A 343 -30.01 -28.73 -5.79
N ILE A 344 -31.01 -28.28 -6.56
CA ILE A 344 -31.37 -28.88 -7.85
C ILE A 344 -30.19 -28.77 -8.83
N ARG A 345 -29.59 -27.58 -8.95
CA ARG A 345 -28.43 -27.35 -9.83
C ARG A 345 -27.23 -28.20 -9.45
N ARG A 346 -26.89 -28.23 -8.16
CA ARG A 346 -25.78 -29.04 -7.63
C ARG A 346 -25.99 -30.54 -7.89
N ALA A 347 -27.21 -31.04 -7.69
CA ALA A 347 -27.53 -32.44 -7.95
C ALA A 347 -27.38 -32.78 -9.44
N LYS A 348 -27.88 -31.93 -10.33
CA LYS A 348 -27.72 -32.09 -11.78
C LYS A 348 -26.26 -32.05 -12.22
N ASP A 349 -25.47 -31.10 -11.75
CA ASP A 349 -24.05 -31.00 -12.10
C ASP A 349 -23.25 -32.23 -11.64
N LYS A 350 -23.57 -32.76 -10.45
CA LYS A 350 -22.98 -34.00 -9.92
C LYS A 350 -23.40 -35.22 -10.74
N PHE A 351 -24.66 -35.30 -11.14
CA PHE A 351 -25.13 -36.39 -11.99
C PHE A 351 -24.45 -36.37 -13.37
N LEU A 352 -24.33 -35.19 -13.99
CA LEU A 352 -23.63 -35.01 -15.25
C LEU A 352 -22.12 -35.29 -15.16
N SER A 353 -21.49 -35.04 -14.01
CA SER A 353 -20.10 -35.42 -13.81
C SER A 353 -19.92 -36.92 -13.77
N MET A 354 -20.80 -37.63 -13.06
CA MET A 354 -20.78 -39.10 -12.99
C MET A 354 -20.97 -39.72 -14.37
N ILE A 355 -21.96 -39.27 -15.16
CA ILE A 355 -22.18 -39.77 -16.52
C ILE A 355 -20.96 -39.56 -17.41
N LYS A 356 -20.29 -38.39 -17.32
CA LYS A 356 -19.09 -38.12 -18.11
C LYS A 356 -17.94 -39.05 -17.72
N GLU A 357 -17.75 -39.28 -16.43
CA GLU A 357 -16.72 -40.20 -15.93
C GLU A 357 -16.98 -41.64 -16.41
N ASP A 358 -18.23 -42.11 -16.33
CA ASP A 358 -18.63 -43.44 -16.81
C ASP A 358 -18.45 -43.57 -18.34
N LEU A 359 -18.80 -42.55 -19.12
CA LEU A 359 -18.61 -42.52 -20.56
C LEU A 359 -17.13 -42.50 -20.94
N ASP A 360 -16.30 -41.74 -20.23
CA ASP A 360 -14.86 -41.69 -20.43
C ASP A 360 -14.23 -43.05 -20.09
N GLU A 361 -14.67 -43.72 -19.03
CA GLU A 361 -14.23 -45.07 -18.70
C GLU A 361 -14.65 -46.08 -19.78
N PHE A 362 -15.90 -46.02 -20.22
CA PHE A 362 -16.42 -46.90 -21.27
C PHE A 362 -15.66 -46.72 -22.59
N SER A 363 -15.41 -45.47 -23.00
CA SER A 363 -14.66 -45.17 -24.22
C SER A 363 -13.24 -45.71 -24.17
N LYS A 364 -12.54 -45.59 -23.03
CA LYS A 364 -11.20 -46.18 -22.84
C LYS A 364 -11.23 -47.70 -22.96
N LYS A 365 -12.19 -48.37 -22.31
CA LYS A 365 -12.34 -49.83 -22.39
C LYS A 365 -12.66 -50.29 -23.81
N TYR A 366 -13.50 -49.55 -24.54
CA TYR A 366 -13.82 -49.84 -25.94
C TYR A 366 -12.61 -49.71 -26.87
N VAL A 367 -11.78 -48.68 -26.70
CA VAL A 367 -10.55 -48.51 -27.50
C VAL A 367 -9.57 -49.67 -27.27
N LEU A 368 -9.40 -50.08 -26.01
CA LEU A 368 -8.55 -51.21 -25.65
C LEU A 368 -9.05 -52.51 -26.28
N SER A 369 -10.34 -52.83 -26.11
CA SER A 369 -10.92 -54.07 -26.66
C SER A 369 -10.87 -54.13 -28.19
N LYS A 370 -11.09 -53.00 -28.88
CA LYS A 370 -10.92 -52.90 -30.32
C LYS A 370 -9.48 -53.17 -30.76
N SER A 371 -8.50 -52.65 -30.02
CA SER A 371 -7.08 -52.88 -30.33
C SER A 371 -6.66 -54.34 -30.13
N ASP A 372 -7.20 -54.99 -29.09
CA ASP A 372 -6.93 -56.40 -28.81
C ASP A 372 -7.56 -57.32 -29.86
N LEU A 373 -8.77 -57.00 -30.33
CA LEU A 373 -9.43 -57.73 -31.42
C LEU A 373 -8.66 -57.63 -32.74
N LEU A 374 -8.11 -56.45 -33.06
CA LEU A 374 -7.28 -56.27 -34.25
C LEU A 374 -6.00 -57.13 -34.18
N LYS A 375 -5.28 -57.07 -33.06
CA LYS A 375 -4.08 -57.93 -32.84
C LYS A 375 -4.42 -59.42 -32.92
N PHE A 376 -5.55 -59.83 -32.34
CA PHE A 376 -5.99 -61.22 -32.41
C PHE A 376 -6.28 -61.63 -33.87
N SER A 377 -6.92 -60.75 -34.65
CA SER A 377 -7.20 -61.00 -36.07
C SER A 377 -5.92 -61.11 -36.90
N GLU A 378 -4.95 -60.22 -36.69
CA GLU A 378 -3.65 -60.24 -37.38
C GLU A 378 -2.87 -61.52 -37.07
N ASN A 379 -2.76 -61.88 -35.79
CA ASN A 379 -2.08 -63.10 -35.36
C ASN A 379 -2.72 -64.36 -35.97
N LYS A 380 -4.05 -64.41 -36.04
CA LYS A 380 -4.78 -65.55 -36.60
C LYS A 380 -4.61 -65.64 -38.12
N VAL A 381 -4.54 -64.51 -38.82
CA VAL A 381 -4.21 -64.45 -40.25
C VAL A 381 -2.77 -64.93 -40.49
N GLU A 382 -1.80 -64.48 -39.70
CA GLU A 382 -0.42 -64.97 -39.79
C GLU A 382 -0.31 -66.47 -39.55
N GLU A 383 -1.03 -67.01 -38.57
CA GLU A 383 -1.02 -68.44 -38.26
C GLU A 383 -1.60 -69.27 -39.41
N LEU A 384 -2.71 -68.81 -40.01
CA LEU A 384 -3.30 -69.44 -41.20
C LEU A 384 -2.38 -69.36 -42.42
N LEU A 385 -1.66 -68.25 -42.61
CA LEU A 385 -0.66 -68.10 -43.67
C LEU A 385 0.54 -69.04 -43.47
N LYS A 386 1.08 -69.12 -42.24
CA LYS A 386 2.17 -70.04 -41.88
C LYS A 386 1.76 -71.50 -42.09
N ASN A 387 0.53 -71.87 -41.77
CA ASN A 387 0.00 -73.22 -41.99
C ASN A 387 -0.20 -73.52 -43.49
N LYS A 388 -0.67 -72.57 -44.31
CA LYS A 388 -0.73 -72.73 -45.77
C LYS A 388 0.65 -72.93 -46.41
N ILE A 389 1.66 -72.17 -45.97
CA ILE A 389 3.03 -72.28 -46.48
C ILE A 389 3.63 -73.66 -46.13
N LYS A 390 3.32 -74.21 -44.95
CA LYS A 390 3.74 -75.57 -44.57
C LYS A 390 3.06 -76.68 -45.39
N ILE A 391 1.86 -76.46 -45.89
CA ILE A 391 1.12 -77.44 -46.71
C ILE A 391 1.62 -77.44 -48.16
N ASN A 392 2.04 -76.29 -48.70
CA ASN A 392 2.60 -76.20 -50.07
C ASN A 392 4.07 -76.65 -50.19
N ASN A 393 4.77 -76.86 -49.06
CA ASN A 393 6.17 -77.30 -49.01
C ASN A 393 6.33 -78.78 -48.60
N LYS A 394 5.24 -79.55 -48.61
CA LYS A 394 5.20 -81.02 -48.54
C LYS A 394 4.60 -81.54 -49.84
#